data_AF-A0A8K0BFI2-F1
#
_entry.id   AF-A0A8K0BFI2-F1
#
_cell.length_a   1.000
_cell.length_b   1.000
_cell.length_c   1.000
_cell.angle_alpha   90.00
_cell.angle_beta   90.00
_cell.angle_gamma   90.00
#
_symmetry.space_group_name_H-M   'P 1'
#
loop_
_entity.id
_entity.type
_entity.pdbx_description
1 polymer ?
#
loop_
_entity_poly.entity_id
_entity_poly.type
_entity_poly.pdbx_seq_one_letter_code
_entity_poly.pdbx_strand_id
1 'polypeptide(L)'
;MDPFWPSETSSFRRFTPESLAAIEERIAKKKKQQAKVNRENKDKGVEEHKLTPQLDLKVCKKLPSLYGDLPVELIGEPLEDIDPYYSDHKTFMVINNRKTIFRFTAMPALCIVGPFNPVRKAAIKIMIHS
;
A
#
# COMPACT_ATOMS: atom_id res chain seq x y z
N MET A 1 -7.11 32.25 21.45
CA MET A 1 -7.76 31.63 20.28
C MET A 1 -6.64 31.26 19.33
N ASP A 2 -6.00 30.12 19.61
CA ASP A 2 -4.84 29.66 18.86
C ASP A 2 -5.31 29.01 17.55
N PRO A 3 -4.71 29.31 16.39
CA PRO A 3 -5.05 28.65 15.15
C PRO A 3 -4.57 27.20 15.21
N PHE A 4 -5.52 26.29 15.31
CA PHE A 4 -5.32 24.84 15.24
C PHE A 4 -4.90 24.47 13.81
N TRP A 5 -3.62 24.68 13.47
CA TRP A 5 -3.03 23.95 12.35
C TRP A 5 -3.04 22.47 12.72
N PRO A 6 -3.63 21.57 11.92
CA PRO A 6 -3.54 20.16 12.20
C PRO A 6 -2.05 19.79 12.13
N SER A 7 -1.49 19.53 13.30
CA SER A 7 -0.18 18.93 13.53
C SER A 7 0.11 17.89 12.46
N GLU A 8 1.21 18.12 11.73
CA GLU A 8 1.92 17.17 10.85
C GLU A 8 1.11 15.89 10.55
N THR A 9 0.34 15.93 9.47
CA THR A 9 -0.39 14.75 8.99
C THR A 9 0.63 13.64 8.78
N SER A 10 0.62 12.65 9.67
CA SER A 10 1.40 11.42 9.51
C SER A 10 1.30 10.94 8.06
N SER A 11 2.44 10.67 7.42
CA SER A 11 2.51 10.15 6.05
C SER A 11 1.75 8.82 5.89
N PHE A 12 1.42 8.17 7.01
CA PHE A 12 0.71 6.92 7.08
C PHE A 12 -0.80 7.12 7.06
N ARG A 13 -1.45 6.52 6.05
CA ARG A 13 -2.90 6.48 5.90
C ARG A 13 -3.39 5.06 6.10
N ARG A 14 -4.55 4.89 6.76
CA ARG A 14 -5.19 3.57 6.88
C ARG A 14 -5.60 3.06 5.51
N PHE A 15 -5.40 1.77 5.28
CA PHE A 15 -5.92 1.10 4.10
C PHE A 15 -7.42 0.87 4.26
N THR A 16 -8.21 1.48 3.38
CA THR A 16 -9.68 1.48 3.43
C THR A 16 -10.27 0.86 2.16
N PRO A 17 -11.58 0.51 2.15
CA PRO A 17 -12.26 0.11 0.92
C PRO A 17 -12.08 1.14 -0.22
N GLU A 18 -12.05 2.43 0.12
CA GLU A 18 -11.79 3.53 -0.80
C GLU A 18 -10.36 3.46 -1.36
N SER A 19 -9.36 3.16 -0.52
CA SER A 19 -7.98 2.94 -0.95
C SER A 19 -7.89 1.80 -1.97
N LEU A 20 -8.60 0.68 -1.72
CA LEU A 20 -8.64 -0.46 -2.64
C LEU A 20 -9.33 -0.09 -3.96
N ALA A 21 -10.47 0.59 -3.90
CA ALA A 21 -11.19 1.04 -5.09
C ALA A 21 -10.33 1.99 -5.96
N ALA A 22 -9.60 2.92 -5.34
CA ALA A 22 -8.69 3.83 -6.04
C ALA A 22 -7.52 3.09 -6.72
N ILE A 23 -6.98 2.03 -6.11
CA ILE A 23 -5.99 1.15 -6.75
C ILE A 23 -6.60 0.43 -7.95
N GLU A 24 -7.79 -0.14 -7.78
CA GLU A 24 -8.49 -0.86 -8.85
C GLU A 24 -8.81 0.04 -10.06
N GLU A 25 -9.23 1.28 -9.81
CA GLU A 25 -9.46 2.28 -10.84
C GLU A 25 -8.17 2.61 -11.60
N ARG A 26 -7.05 2.85 -10.89
CA ARG A 26 -5.76 3.11 -11.53
C ARG A 26 -5.29 1.94 -12.38
N ILE A 27 -5.40 0.72 -11.88
CA ILE A 27 -5.07 -0.51 -12.64
C ILE A 27 -5.96 -0.60 -13.89
N ALA A 28 -7.26 -0.37 -13.77
CA ALA A 28 -8.19 -0.43 -14.90
C ALA A 28 -7.88 0.65 -15.95
N LYS A 29 -7.55 1.88 -15.51
CA LYS A 29 -7.16 2.98 -16.38
C LYS A 29 -5.87 2.66 -17.14
N LYS A 30 -4.84 2.16 -16.44
CA LYS A 30 -3.58 1.73 -17.08
C LYS A 30 -3.81 0.63 -18.11
N LYS A 31 -4.61 -0.39 -17.79
CA LYS A 31 -4.97 -1.46 -18.75
C LYS A 31 -5.69 -0.92 -19.98
N LYS A 32 -6.63 0.02 -19.82
CA LYS A 32 -7.33 0.67 -20.94
C LYS A 32 -6.37 1.50 -21.81
N GLN A 33 -5.47 2.25 -21.18
CA GLN A 33 -4.44 3.02 -21.89
C GLN A 33 -3.50 2.12 -22.67
N GLN A 34 -2.98 1.06 -22.04
CA GLN A 34 -2.11 0.08 -22.69
C GLN A 34 -2.82 -0.63 -23.85
N ALA A 35 -4.09 -1.01 -23.69
CA ALA A 35 -4.87 -1.60 -24.78
C ALA A 35 -5.09 -0.62 -25.96
N LYS A 36 -5.25 0.68 -25.68
CA LYS A 36 -5.35 1.72 -26.71
C LYS A 36 -4.01 1.91 -27.44
N VAL A 37 -2.91 2.04 -26.69
CA VAL A 37 -1.56 2.17 -27.24
C VAL A 37 -1.20 0.95 -28.09
N ASN A 38 -1.49 -0.27 -27.64
CA ASN A 38 -1.23 -1.49 -28.42
C ASN A 38 -2.06 -1.58 -29.72
N ARG A 39 -3.26 -0.98 -29.74
CA ARG A 39 -4.09 -0.88 -30.95
C ARG A 39 -3.56 0.17 -31.93
N GLU A 40 -3.04 1.29 -31.41
CA GLU A 40 -2.57 2.43 -32.20
C GLU A 40 -1.11 2.29 -32.66
N ASN A 41 -0.26 1.64 -31.85
CA ASN A 41 1.17 1.42 -32.10
C ASN A 41 1.45 -0.09 -32.20
N LYS A 42 1.27 -0.68 -33.40
CA LYS A 42 1.69 -2.06 -33.66
C LYS A 42 3.22 -2.26 -33.69
N ASP A 43 4.00 -1.17 -33.63
CA ASP A 43 5.42 -1.19 -34.00
C ASP A 43 6.34 -0.30 -33.15
N LYS A 44 5.84 0.30 -32.06
CA LYS A 44 6.67 1.10 -31.14
C LYS A 44 6.42 0.64 -29.71
N GLY A 45 7.33 -0.17 -29.20
CA GLY A 45 7.38 -0.55 -27.79
C GLY A 45 7.53 0.70 -26.94
N VAL A 46 6.43 1.12 -26.32
CA VAL A 46 6.48 2.17 -25.30
C VAL A 46 7.01 1.49 -24.04
N GLU A 47 8.28 1.76 -23.71
CA GLU A 47 8.87 1.40 -22.42
C GLU A 47 8.09 2.11 -21.31
N GLU A 48 7.11 1.42 -20.72
CA GLU A 48 6.54 1.85 -19.45
C GLU A 48 7.69 1.85 -18.43
N HIS A 49 7.98 3.02 -17.86
CA HIS A 49 8.98 3.17 -16.80
C HIS A 49 8.53 2.31 -15.61
N LYS A 50 9.01 1.05 -15.58
CA LYS A 50 8.66 0.10 -14.53
C LYS A 50 9.39 0.57 -13.28
N LEU A 51 8.64 1.17 -12.36
CA LEU A 51 9.16 1.47 -11.03
C LEU A 51 9.71 0.17 -10.44
N THR A 52 10.82 0.26 -9.72
CA THR A 52 11.36 -0.83 -8.92
C THR A 52 11.04 -0.56 -7.44
N PRO A 53 10.81 -1.60 -6.63
CA PRO A 53 10.55 -1.41 -5.21
C PRO A 53 11.77 -0.76 -4.54
N GLN A 54 11.52 0.19 -3.65
CA GLN A 54 12.59 0.91 -2.98
C GLN A 54 13.35 -0.02 -2.00
N LEU A 55 14.68 0.05 -2.01
CA LEU A 55 15.53 -0.90 -1.28
C LEU A 55 15.41 -0.77 0.25
N ASP A 56 15.22 0.46 0.72
CA ASP A 56 15.02 0.85 2.13
C ASP A 56 13.65 0.42 2.67
N LEU A 57 12.66 0.26 1.80
CA LEU A 57 11.33 -0.20 2.16
C LEU A 57 11.14 -1.71 1.99
N LYS A 58 12.19 -2.53 1.91
CA LYS A 58 12.02 -4.00 1.80
C LYS A 58 11.24 -4.62 2.96
N VAL A 59 10.57 -5.74 2.69
CA VAL A 59 9.84 -6.51 3.72
C VAL A 59 10.82 -6.96 4.83
N CYS A 60 10.34 -6.96 6.07
CA CYS A 60 11.11 -7.26 7.28
C CYS A 60 12.28 -6.29 7.55
N LYS A 61 12.34 -5.13 6.88
CA LYS A 61 13.24 -4.03 7.25
C LYS A 61 12.55 -3.07 8.20
N LYS A 62 13.38 -2.37 8.98
CA LYS A 62 12.94 -1.27 9.83
C LYS A 62 12.65 -0.05 8.95
N LEU A 63 11.47 0.55 9.14
CA LEU A 63 11.05 1.77 8.49
C LEU A 63 12.08 2.89 8.76
N PRO A 64 12.66 3.49 7.71
CA PRO A 64 13.57 4.61 7.86
C PRO A 64 12.89 5.81 8.53
N SER A 65 13.61 6.52 9.40
CA SER A 65 13.09 7.70 10.11
C SER A 65 12.67 8.84 9.18
N LEU A 66 13.15 8.86 7.93
CA LEU A 66 12.79 9.87 6.93
C LEU A 66 11.29 9.86 6.58
N TYR A 67 10.60 8.72 6.75
CA TYR A 67 9.16 8.61 6.48
C TYR A 67 8.30 9.11 7.63
N GLY A 68 8.92 9.61 8.70
CA GLY A 68 8.24 10.11 9.90
C GLY A 68 8.01 9.03 10.95
N ASP A 69 7.44 9.47 12.08
CA ASP A 69 7.07 8.57 13.16
C ASP A 69 5.67 7.99 12.94
N LEU A 70 5.56 6.68 13.19
CA LEU A 70 4.29 5.97 13.11
C LEU A 70 3.50 6.19 14.41
N PRO A 71 2.30 6.80 14.36
CA PRO A 71 1.42 6.93 15.52
C PRO A 71 1.09 5.55 16.11
N VAL A 72 0.98 5.48 17.44
CA VAL A 72 0.69 4.22 18.17
C VAL A 72 -0.61 3.55 17.69
N GLU A 73 -1.59 4.35 17.27
CA GLU A 73 -2.89 3.89 16.75
C GLU A 73 -2.81 3.18 15.40
N LEU A 74 -1.70 3.35 14.66
CA LEU A 74 -1.49 2.76 13.35
C LEU A 74 -0.61 1.51 13.42
N ILE A 75 -0.12 1.14 14.60
CA ILE A 75 0.70 -0.05 14.77
C ILE A 75 -0.16 -1.31 14.62
N GLY A 76 0.25 -2.16 13.68
CA GLY A 76 -0.47 -3.39 13.34
C GLY A 76 -1.76 -3.16 12.56
N GLU A 77 -2.09 -1.91 12.21
CA GLU A 77 -3.21 -1.61 11.33
C GLU A 77 -2.81 -1.75 9.86
N PRO A 78 -3.75 -2.13 8.97
CA PRO A 78 -3.56 -2.03 7.53
C PRO A 78 -3.36 -0.57 7.11
N LEU A 79 -2.26 -0.29 6.41
CA LEU A 79 -1.88 1.02 5.90
C LEU A 79 -1.74 0.99 4.37
N GLU A 80 -1.99 2.13 3.75
CA GLU A 80 -1.60 2.35 2.36
C GLU A 80 -0.07 2.21 2.22
N ASP A 81 0.38 1.62 1.13
CA ASP A 81 1.82 1.45 0.89
C ASP A 81 2.42 2.81 0.49
N ILE A 82 3.47 3.19 1.20
CA ILE A 82 4.19 4.45 0.98
C ILE A 82 5.17 4.35 -0.20
N ASP A 83 5.52 3.14 -0.63
CA ASP A 83 6.39 2.93 -1.79
C ASP A 83 5.56 3.11 -3.08
N PRO A 84 5.90 4.09 -3.94
CA PRO A 84 5.21 4.34 -5.20
C PRO A 84 5.16 3.11 -6.13
N TYR A 85 6.09 2.16 -5.99
CA TYR A 85 6.04 0.89 -6.71
C TYR A 85 4.71 0.17 -6.47
N TYR A 86 4.21 0.15 -5.24
CA TYR A 86 2.96 -0.55 -4.87
C TYR A 86 1.70 0.26 -5.15
N SER A 87 1.82 1.46 -5.75
CA SER A 87 0.69 2.34 -6.06
C SER A 87 -0.40 1.67 -6.91
N ASP A 88 -0.03 0.82 -7.87
CA ASP A 88 -0.96 0.05 -8.70
C ASP A 88 -0.97 -1.45 -8.36
N HIS A 89 -0.55 -1.78 -7.15
CA HIS A 89 -0.61 -3.14 -6.63
C HIS A 89 -1.74 -3.23 -5.62
N LYS A 90 -2.53 -4.30 -5.70
CA LYS A 90 -3.51 -4.64 -4.65
C LYS A 90 -2.75 -5.15 -3.43
N THR A 91 -2.07 -4.25 -2.72
CA THR A 91 -1.21 -4.52 -1.57
C THR A 91 -1.51 -3.49 -0.49
N PHE A 92 -1.40 -3.91 0.76
CA PHE A 92 -1.38 -3.02 1.91
C PHE A 92 -0.15 -3.33 2.76
N MET A 93 0.33 -2.31 3.47
CA MET A 93 1.46 -2.40 4.37
C MET A 93 0.95 -2.53 5.80
N VAL A 94 1.69 -3.22 6.66
CA VAL A 94 1.48 -3.23 8.11
C VAL A 94 2.82 -3.03 8.79
N ILE A 95 2.85 -2.23 9.84
CA ILE A 95 4.08 -1.94 10.58
C ILE A 95 3.89 -2.35 12.04
N ASN A 96 4.87 -3.04 12.63
CA ASN A 96 4.83 -3.44 14.04
C ASN A 96 5.47 -2.41 15.00
N ASN A 97 5.46 -2.69 16.31
CA ASN A 97 6.04 -1.82 17.34
C ASN A 97 7.53 -1.53 17.15
N ARG A 98 8.27 -2.44 16.50
CA ARG A 98 9.70 -2.27 16.19
C ARG A 98 9.94 -1.47 14.90
N LYS A 99 8.88 -0.88 14.33
CA LYS A 99 8.85 -0.21 13.04
C LYS A 99 9.20 -1.15 11.86
N THR A 100 8.97 -2.45 11.98
CA THR A 100 9.24 -3.42 10.90
C THR A 100 8.12 -3.41 9.86
N ILE A 101 8.49 -3.32 8.58
CA ILE A 101 7.56 -3.30 7.43
C ILE A 101 7.15 -4.71 7.03
N PHE A 102 5.84 -4.95 6.95
CA PHE A 102 5.22 -6.14 6.37
C PHE A 102 4.29 -5.75 5.23
N ARG A 103 4.18 -6.60 4.21
CA ARG A 103 3.29 -6.36 3.07
C ARG A 103 2.40 -7.56 2.82
N PHE A 104 1.13 -7.30 2.53
CA PHE A 104 0.12 -8.31 2.30
C PHE A 104 -0.71 -7.95 1.06
N THR A 105 -1.16 -8.96 0.32
CA THR A 105 -2.05 -8.75 -0.82
C THR A 105 -3.45 -8.35 -0.37
N ALA A 106 -4.04 -7.33 -0.97
CA ALA A 106 -5.43 -6.95 -0.80
C ALA A 106 -6.39 -7.83 -1.62
N MET A 107 -5.88 -8.84 -2.34
CA MET A 107 -6.74 -9.81 -3.00
C MET A 107 -7.46 -10.69 -1.97
N PRO A 108 -8.74 -11.05 -2.23
CA PRO A 108 -9.44 -12.02 -1.40
C PRO A 108 -8.78 -13.39 -1.55
N ALA A 109 -8.31 -13.95 -0.44
CA ALA A 109 -7.95 -15.36 -0.37
C ALA A 109 -9.24 -16.17 -0.13
N LEU A 110 -9.42 -17.29 -0.84
CA LEU A 110 -10.62 -18.14 -0.75
C LEU A 110 -11.94 -17.37 -1.00
N CYS A 111 -11.92 -16.32 -1.83
CA CYS A 111 -13.06 -15.46 -2.22
C CYS A 111 -13.78 -14.69 -1.09
N ILE A 112 -13.56 -15.00 0.20
CA ILE A 112 -14.32 -14.43 1.33
C ILE A 112 -13.41 -13.67 2.32
N VAL A 113 -12.10 -13.98 2.35
CA VAL A 113 -11.17 -13.42 3.34
C VAL A 113 -10.40 -12.24 2.74
N GLY A 114 -11.12 -11.14 2.49
CA GLY A 114 -10.57 -9.88 2.02
C GLY A 114 -9.66 -9.19 3.06
N PRO A 115 -8.97 -8.09 2.68
CA PRO A 115 -8.05 -7.34 3.56
C PRO A 115 -8.75 -6.72 4.77
N PHE A 116 -10.08 -6.56 4.72
CA PHE A 116 -10.89 -5.98 5.79
C PHE A 116 -11.53 -7.03 6.71
N ASN A 117 -11.28 -8.32 6.49
CA ASN A 117 -11.85 -9.40 7.30
C ASN A 117 -11.23 -9.39 8.73
N PRO A 118 -12.05 -9.36 9.81
CA PRO A 118 -11.55 -9.34 11.18
C PRO A 118 -10.62 -10.51 11.55
N VAL A 119 -10.92 -11.73 11.07
CA VAL A 119 -10.10 -12.92 11.31
C VAL A 119 -8.72 -12.75 10.69
N ARG A 120 -8.67 -12.25 9.45
CA ARG A 120 -7.41 -11.97 8.76
C ARG A 120 -6.61 -10.90 9.48
N LYS A 121 -7.27 -9.82 9.95
CA LYS A 121 -6.62 -8.77 10.74
C LYS A 121 -6.01 -9.33 12.03
N ALA A 122 -6.76 -10.14 12.77
CA ALA A 122 -6.26 -10.80 13.98
C ALA A 122 -5.06 -11.72 13.69
N ALA A 123 -5.13 -12.55 12.64
CA ALA A 123 -4.03 -13.42 12.25
C ALA A 123 -2.76 -12.65 11.88
N ILE A 124 -2.89 -11.56 11.12
CA ILE A 124 -1.77 -10.67 10.79
C ILE A 124 -1.19 -10.04 12.06
N LYS A 125 -2.04 -9.55 12.96
CA LYS A 125 -1.60 -8.92 14.21
C LYS A 125 -0.81 -9.88 15.08
N ILE A 126 -1.21 -11.15 15.16
CA ILE A 126 -0.45 -12.21 15.85
C ILE A 126 0.89 -12.46 15.15
N MET A 127 0.88 -12.57 13.81
CA MET A 127 2.08 -12.86 13.01
C MET A 127 3.19 -11.82 13.16
N ILE A 128 2.84 -10.54 13.25
CA ILE A 128 3.82 -9.43 13.29
C ILE A 128 4.27 -9.05 14.70
N HIS A 129 3.68 -9.66 15.73
CA HIS A 129 3.94 -9.35 17.15
C HIS A 129 5.14 -10.10 17.75
N SER A 130 5.86 -10.89 16.95
CA SER A 130 7.10 -11.60 17.33
C SER A 130 8.31 -10.66 17.53
#